data_AF-A0A1B3MZE3-F1
#
_entry.id   AF-A0A1B3MZE3-F1
#
_cell.length_a   1.000
_cell.length_b   1.000
_cell.length_c   1.000
_cell.angle_alpha   90.00
_cell.angle_beta   90.00
_cell.angle_gamma   90.00
#
_symmetry.space_group_name_H-M   'P 1'
#
loop_
_entity.id
_entity.type
_entity.pdbx_description
1 polymer ?
#
loop_
_entity_poly.entity_id
_entity_poly.type
_entity_poly.pdbx_seq_one_letter_code
_entity_poly.pdbx_strand_id
1 'polypeptide(L)'
;MAEIAPPPAPIAADAPLTAEIARYVAQADKGRSAFDDAFVRADRAAKAASGAGVSSDAWVAAQVAISALEAARNDSVSALASLDTLYVQRSNAIADGRERGGLAEIDTARVATLAMVDSQNDRIDGMKGRLAQP
;
A
#
# COMPACT_ATOMS: atom_id res chain seq x y z
N MET A 1 -15.24 25.15 -38.02
CA MET A 1 -15.06 24.44 -36.74
C MET A 1 -13.94 23.44 -36.94
N ALA A 2 -12.89 23.47 -36.12
CA ALA A 2 -11.82 22.48 -36.21
C ALA A 2 -12.33 21.18 -35.55
N GLU A 3 -12.37 20.09 -36.32
CA GLU A 3 -12.60 18.73 -35.83
C GLU A 3 -11.45 18.38 -34.88
N ILE A 4 -11.74 18.17 -33.59
CA ILE A 4 -10.75 17.68 -32.63
C ILE A 4 -10.67 16.17 -32.82
N ALA A 5 -9.56 15.69 -33.40
CA ALA A 5 -9.32 14.25 -33.49
C ALA A 5 -9.22 13.65 -32.07
N PRO A 6 -9.86 12.49 -31.81
CA PRO A 6 -9.76 11.84 -30.50
C PRO A 6 -8.30 11.52 -30.16
N PRO A 7 -7.91 11.62 -28.89
CA PRO A 7 -6.54 11.33 -28.48
C PRO A 7 -6.17 9.88 -28.84
N PRO A 8 -4.92 9.63 -29.26
CA PRO A 8 -4.47 8.29 -29.58
C PRO A 8 -4.62 7.36 -28.38
N ALA A 9 -5.00 6.11 -28.65
CA ALA A 9 -5.19 5.09 -27.62
C ALA A 9 -3.89 4.84 -26.83
N PRO A 10 -3.97 4.56 -25.52
CA PRO A 10 -2.80 4.18 -24.73
C PRO A 10 -2.12 2.96 -25.34
N ILE A 11 -0.79 3.01 -25.43
CA ILE A 11 0.01 1.86 -25.83
C ILE A 11 0.18 0.95 -24.61
N ALA A 12 -0.09 -0.34 -24.79
CA ALA A 12 -0.04 -1.32 -23.71
C ALA A 12 1.40 -1.57 -23.19
N ALA A 13 1.50 -2.09 -21.96
CA ALA A 13 2.75 -2.57 -21.38
C ALA A 13 3.33 -3.75 -22.20
N ASP A 14 4.66 -3.79 -22.32
CA ASP A 14 5.35 -4.95 -22.86
C ASP A 14 5.51 -6.06 -21.80
N ALA A 15 6.00 -7.23 -22.22
CA ALA A 15 6.16 -8.37 -21.33
C ALA A 15 7.13 -8.11 -20.14
N PRO A 16 8.30 -7.47 -20.34
CA PRO A 16 9.17 -7.09 -19.22
C PRO A 16 8.47 -6.20 -18.19
N LEU A 17 7.81 -5.12 -18.62
CA LEU A 17 7.10 -4.23 -17.72
C LEU A 17 5.94 -4.93 -17.00
N THR A 18 5.21 -5.79 -17.72
CA THR A 18 4.13 -6.59 -17.13
C THR A 18 4.64 -7.49 -16.00
N ALA A 19 5.79 -8.13 -16.19
CA ALA A 19 6.41 -8.97 -15.17
C ALA A 19 6.89 -8.16 -13.94
N GLU A 20 7.41 -6.96 -14.17
CA GLU A 20 7.84 -6.06 -13.10
C GLU A 20 6.65 -5.54 -12.27
N ILE A 21 5.57 -5.11 -12.92
CA ILE A 21 4.32 -4.74 -12.25
C ILE A 21 3.80 -5.92 -11.41
N ALA A 22 3.73 -7.13 -12.01
CA ALA A 22 3.24 -8.32 -11.33
C ALA A 22 4.08 -8.67 -10.09
N ARG A 23 5.40 -8.47 -10.13
CA ARG A 23 6.29 -8.67 -8.98
C ARG A 23 5.93 -7.73 -7.83
N TYR A 24 5.71 -6.44 -8.10
CA TYR A 24 5.35 -5.48 -7.05
C TYR A 24 3.95 -5.72 -6.51
N VAL A 25 2.99 -6.10 -7.36
CA VAL A 25 1.65 -6.52 -6.90
C VAL A 25 1.75 -7.74 -5.98
N ALA A 26 2.54 -8.75 -6.33
CA ALA A 26 2.74 -9.91 -5.47
C ALA A 26 3.41 -9.56 -4.13
N GLN A 27 4.34 -8.60 -4.13
CA GLN A 27 4.93 -8.07 -2.90
C GLN A 27 3.88 -7.35 -2.03
N ALA A 28 3.00 -6.57 -2.65
CA ALA A 28 1.90 -5.90 -1.97
C ALA A 28 0.93 -6.91 -1.33
N ASP A 29 0.54 -7.95 -2.07
CA ASP A 29 -0.32 -9.02 -1.59
C ASP A 29 0.31 -9.81 -0.44
N LYS A 30 1.63 -10.05 -0.49
CA LYS A 30 2.38 -10.66 0.62
C LYS A 30 2.27 -9.79 1.89
N GLY A 31 2.49 -8.48 1.76
CA GLY A 31 2.34 -7.54 2.88
C GLY A 31 0.92 -7.49 3.43
N ARG A 32 -0.08 -7.57 2.54
CA ARG A 32 -1.49 -7.68 2.95
C ARG A 32 -1.78 -8.93 3.75
N SER A 33 -1.34 -10.10 3.29
CA SER A 33 -1.55 -11.36 4.01
C SER A 33 -0.90 -11.30 5.39
N ALA A 34 0.34 -10.82 5.48
CA ALA A 34 1.03 -10.66 6.76
C ALA A 34 0.31 -9.68 7.69
N PHE A 35 -0.21 -8.57 7.15
CA PHE A 35 -0.99 -7.60 7.90
C PHE A 35 -2.29 -8.21 8.42
N ASP A 36 -3.07 -8.89 7.58
CA ASP A 36 -4.35 -9.50 7.97
C ASP A 36 -4.16 -10.56 9.07
N ASP A 37 -3.06 -11.34 9.00
CA ASP A 37 -2.69 -12.30 10.06
C ASP A 37 -2.32 -11.62 11.38
N ALA A 38 -1.52 -10.54 11.32
CA ALA A 38 -1.13 -9.77 12.50
C ALA A 38 -2.30 -8.98 13.10
N PHE A 39 -3.27 -8.57 12.26
CA PHE A 39 -4.39 -7.72 12.66
C PHE A 39 -5.24 -8.38 13.74
N VAL A 40 -5.49 -9.69 13.63
CA VAL A 40 -6.29 -10.44 14.63
C VAL A 40 -5.69 -10.33 16.03
N ARG A 41 -4.36 -10.39 16.15
CA ARG A 41 -3.65 -10.29 17.43
C ARG A 41 -3.67 -8.86 17.97
N ALA A 42 -3.38 -7.88 17.10
CA ALA A 42 -3.40 -6.46 17.46
C ALA A 42 -4.79 -5.99 17.91
N ASP A 43 -5.85 -6.35 17.17
CA ASP A 43 -7.21 -5.95 17.49
C ASP A 43 -7.70 -6.56 18.81
N ARG A 44 -7.35 -7.82 19.10
CA ARG A 44 -7.63 -8.43 20.40
C ARG A 44 -6.92 -7.70 21.55
N ALA A 45 -5.64 -7.38 21.38
CA ALA A 45 -4.87 -6.68 22.40
C ALA A 45 -5.42 -5.25 22.63
N ALA A 46 -5.73 -4.53 21.55
CA ALA A 46 -6.31 -3.19 21.62
C ALA A 46 -7.69 -3.18 22.30
N LYS A 47 -8.53 -4.20 22.06
CA LYS A 47 -9.81 -4.38 22.76
C LYS A 47 -9.61 -4.64 24.25
N ALA A 48 -8.66 -5.50 24.62
CA ALA A 48 -8.36 -5.80 26.03
C ALA A 48 -7.79 -4.60 26.79
N ALA A 49 -7.08 -3.70 26.09
CA ALA A 49 -6.52 -2.48 26.65
C ALA A 49 -7.51 -1.30 26.68
N SER A 50 -8.76 -1.49 26.20
CA SER A 50 -9.76 -0.41 26.20
C SER A 50 -10.10 0.02 27.64
N GLY A 51 -9.93 1.31 27.92
CA GLY A 51 -10.11 1.86 29.26
C GLY A 51 -8.98 1.54 30.25
N ALA A 52 -7.95 0.80 29.84
CA ALA A 52 -6.77 0.58 30.66
C ALA A 52 -5.96 1.87 30.77
N GLY A 53 -5.39 2.12 31.94
CA GLY A 53 -4.51 3.26 32.16
C GLY A 53 -3.23 3.18 31.31
N VAL A 54 -2.66 4.34 30.98
CA VAL A 54 -1.35 4.44 30.35
C VAL A 54 -0.32 3.65 31.17
N SER A 55 0.60 2.96 30.48
CA SER A 55 1.64 2.12 31.08
C SER A 55 1.15 0.87 31.84
N SER A 56 -0.15 0.56 31.83
CA SER A 56 -0.63 -0.74 32.31
C SER A 56 -0.15 -1.88 31.41
N ASP A 57 -0.06 -3.09 31.94
CA ASP A 57 0.36 -4.28 31.17
C ASP A 57 -0.49 -4.48 29.90
N ALA A 58 -1.81 -4.26 30.00
CA ALA A 58 -2.72 -4.35 28.86
C ALA A 58 -2.40 -3.28 27.79
N TRP A 59 -2.12 -2.04 28.21
CA TRP A 59 -1.73 -0.96 27.30
C TRP A 59 -0.41 -1.27 26.60
N VAL A 60 0.61 -1.73 27.35
CA VAL A 60 1.93 -2.10 26.77
C VAL A 60 1.78 -3.26 25.78
N ALA A 61 1.02 -4.29 26.14
CA ALA A 61 0.77 -5.42 25.25
C ALA A 61 0.07 -4.99 23.94
N ALA A 62 -0.88 -4.05 24.01
CA ALA A 62 -1.52 -3.48 22.83
C ALA A 62 -0.54 -2.69 21.95
N GLN A 63 0.31 -1.85 22.53
CA GLN A 63 1.33 -1.10 21.79
C GLN A 63 2.29 -2.04 21.05
N VAL A 64 2.80 -3.08 21.71
CA VAL A 64 3.68 -4.08 21.08
C VAL A 64 2.98 -4.80 19.92
N ALA A 65 1.72 -5.21 20.11
CA ALA A 65 0.97 -5.89 19.06
C ALA A 65 0.67 -4.98 17.87
N ILE A 66 0.36 -3.70 18.12
CA ILE A 66 0.19 -2.69 17.06
C ILE A 66 1.52 -2.48 16.32
N SER A 67 2.65 -2.31 17.01
CA SER A 67 3.95 -2.17 16.34
C SER A 67 4.32 -3.38 15.47
N ALA A 68 3.98 -4.60 15.91
CA ALA A 68 4.16 -5.81 15.10
C ALA A 68 3.26 -5.79 13.84
N LEU A 69 2.02 -5.32 13.95
CA LEU A 69 1.14 -5.11 12.80
C LEU A 69 1.68 -4.04 11.84
N GLU A 70 2.25 -2.96 12.37
CA GLU A 70 2.87 -1.92 11.54
C GLU A 70 4.06 -2.46 10.76
N ALA A 71 4.90 -3.28 11.38
CA ALA A 71 5.98 -3.96 10.69
C ALA A 71 5.46 -4.92 9.61
N ALA A 72 4.34 -5.59 9.84
CA ALA A 72 3.76 -6.54 8.90
C ALA A 72 3.29 -5.89 7.58
N ARG A 73 2.91 -4.60 7.59
CA ARG A 73 2.54 -3.86 6.35
C ARG A 73 3.72 -3.36 5.53
N ASN A 74 4.95 -3.50 5.99
CA ASN A 74 6.12 -2.90 5.33
C ASN A 74 6.29 -3.35 3.86
N ASP A 75 5.97 -4.61 3.55
CA ASP A 75 6.02 -5.12 2.17
C ASP A 75 5.01 -4.38 1.26
N SER A 76 3.80 -4.09 1.76
CA SER A 76 2.78 -3.29 1.06
C SER A 76 3.27 -1.87 0.76
N VAL A 77 3.82 -1.20 1.77
CA VAL A 77 4.30 0.18 1.66
C VAL A 77 5.51 0.26 0.72
N SER A 78 6.42 -0.70 0.80
CA SER A 78 7.58 -0.79 -0.10
C SER A 78 7.18 -1.07 -1.54
N ALA A 79 6.17 -1.92 -1.76
CA ALA A 79 5.63 -2.18 -3.09
C ALA A 79 5.01 -0.91 -3.71
N LEU A 80 4.24 -0.14 -2.93
CA LEU A 80 3.67 1.14 -3.37
C LEU A 80 4.76 2.13 -3.81
N ALA A 81 5.77 2.33 -2.96
CA ALA A 81 6.89 3.22 -3.29
C ALA A 81 7.67 2.77 -4.55
N SER A 82 7.78 1.46 -4.75
CA SER A 82 8.43 0.91 -5.94
C SER A 82 7.58 1.13 -7.20
N LEU A 83 6.26 0.97 -7.12
CA LEU A 83 5.33 1.28 -8.22
C LEU A 83 5.31 2.78 -8.54
N ASP A 84 5.37 3.66 -7.55
CA ASP A 84 5.52 5.11 -7.73
C ASP A 84 6.81 5.46 -8.48
N THR A 85 7.92 4.83 -8.08
CA THR A 85 9.22 4.98 -8.75
C THR A 85 9.15 4.51 -10.20
N LEU A 86 8.55 3.34 -10.44
CA LEU A 86 8.37 2.76 -11.77
C LEU A 86 7.54 3.68 -12.67
N TYR A 87 6.47 4.30 -12.14
CA TYR A 87 5.63 5.24 -12.89
C TYR A 87 6.40 6.47 -13.34
N VAL A 88 7.17 7.09 -12.44
CA VAL A 88 8.01 8.25 -12.77
C VAL A 88 9.06 7.87 -13.82
N GLN A 89 9.73 6.75 -13.65
CA GLN A 89 10.74 6.26 -14.60
C GLN A 89 10.13 6.01 -15.98
N ARG A 90 8.97 5.35 -16.05
CA ARG A 90 8.28 5.06 -17.30
C ARG A 90 7.79 6.34 -17.98
N SER A 91 7.21 7.26 -17.21
CA SER A 91 6.78 8.57 -17.71
C SER A 91 7.95 9.34 -18.35
N ASN A 92 9.11 9.38 -17.69
CA ASN A 92 10.30 10.03 -18.22
C ASN A 92 10.82 9.32 -19.48
N ALA A 93 10.85 7.98 -19.49
CA ALA A 93 11.29 7.23 -20.65
C ALA A 93 10.37 7.43 -21.88
N ILE A 94 9.06 7.60 -21.66
CA ILE A 94 8.11 7.97 -22.72
C ILE A 94 8.37 9.38 -23.23
N ALA A 95 8.59 10.35 -22.33
CA ALA A 95 8.91 11.73 -22.71
C ALA A 95 10.21 11.82 -23.52
N ASP A 96 11.20 10.99 -23.20
CA ASP A 96 12.47 10.88 -23.93
C ASP A 96 12.38 10.05 -25.22
N GLY A 97 11.22 9.47 -25.53
CA GLY A 97 11.01 8.58 -26.69
C GLY A 97 11.69 7.22 -26.59
N ARG A 98 12.19 6.83 -25.41
CA ARG A 98 12.81 5.53 -25.14
C ARG A 98 11.79 4.41 -24.97
N GLU A 99 10.59 4.77 -24.51
CA GLU A 99 9.47 3.85 -24.29
C GLU A 99 8.20 4.40 -24.93
N ARG A 100 7.22 3.54 -25.19
CA ARG A 100 6.01 3.93 -25.94
C ARG A 100 4.71 3.79 -25.17
N GLY A 101 4.65 2.98 -24.11
CA GLY A 101 3.39 2.62 -23.46
C GLY A 101 3.52 2.05 -22.05
N GLY A 102 2.46 1.53 -21.47
CA GLY A 102 2.46 0.85 -20.17
C GLY A 102 2.23 1.75 -18.96
N LEU A 103 2.04 3.06 -19.15
CA LEU A 103 1.84 3.99 -18.03
C LEU A 103 0.50 3.74 -17.31
N ALA A 104 -0.55 3.37 -18.05
CA ALA A 104 -1.87 3.09 -17.51
C ALA A 104 -1.90 1.82 -16.64
N GLU A 105 -1.14 0.80 -17.01
CA GLU A 105 -1.02 -0.45 -16.27
C GLU A 105 -0.24 -0.26 -14.96
N ILE A 106 0.83 0.54 -14.99
CA ILE A 106 1.54 0.93 -13.75
C ILE A 106 0.59 1.72 -12.85
N ASP A 107 -0.14 2.69 -13.39
CA ASP A 107 -1.07 3.51 -12.62
C ASP A 107 -2.20 2.69 -11.98
N THR A 108 -2.74 1.74 -12.73
CA THR A 108 -3.75 0.80 -12.21
C THR A 108 -3.23 0.02 -11.01
N ALA A 109 -2.00 -0.50 -11.10
CA ALA A 109 -1.36 -1.21 -9.99
C ALA A 109 -1.07 -0.27 -8.80
N ARG A 110 -0.67 0.98 -9.06
CA ARG A 110 -0.45 2.00 -8.02
C ARG A 110 -1.70 2.32 -7.25
N VAL A 111 -2.80 2.64 -7.94
CA VAL A 111 -4.08 3.00 -7.33
C VAL A 111 -4.61 1.85 -6.49
N ALA A 112 -4.56 0.61 -7.00
CA ALA A 112 -4.97 -0.57 -6.25
C ALA A 112 -4.12 -0.78 -4.97
N THR A 113 -2.80 -0.64 -5.09
CA THR A 113 -1.88 -0.80 -3.95
C THR A 113 -2.04 0.32 -2.92
N LEU A 114 -2.28 1.56 -3.36
CA LEU A 114 -2.55 2.71 -2.50
C LEU A 114 -3.81 2.47 -1.67
N ALA A 115 -4.93 2.10 -2.32
CA ALA A 115 -6.18 1.83 -1.62
C ALA A 115 -6.03 0.72 -0.55
N MET A 116 -5.20 -0.29 -0.83
CA MET A 116 -4.87 -1.34 0.13
C MET A 116 -4.07 -0.81 1.33
N VAL A 117 -3.03 0.00 1.09
CA VAL A 117 -2.21 0.63 2.15
C VAL A 117 -3.03 1.60 3.00
N ASP A 118 -3.92 2.38 2.38
CA ASP A 118 -4.83 3.28 3.09
C ASP A 118 -5.76 2.51 4.03
N SER A 119 -6.35 1.40 3.56
CA SER A 119 -7.15 0.53 4.43
C SER A 119 -6.34 -0.06 5.60
N GLN A 120 -5.04 -0.33 5.43
CA GLN A 120 -4.18 -0.79 6.52
C GLN A 120 -3.93 0.32 7.54
N ASN A 121 -3.67 1.54 7.08
CA ASN A 121 -3.47 2.71 7.93
C ASN A 121 -4.74 3.00 8.75
N ASP A 122 -5.92 3.05 8.12
CA ASP A 122 -7.20 3.31 8.80
C ASP A 122 -7.47 2.32 9.95
N ARG A 123 -7.15 1.05 9.73
CA ARG A 123 -7.30 0.00 10.74
C ARG A 123 -6.36 0.20 11.92
N ILE A 124 -5.10 0.57 11.66
CA ILE A 124 -4.12 0.86 12.70
C ILE A 124 -4.54 2.09 13.51
N ASP A 125 -4.92 3.17 12.84
CA ASP A 125 -5.36 4.40 13.50
C ASP A 125 -6.61 4.18 14.33
N GLY A 126 -7.55 3.38 13.81
CA GLY A 126 -8.72 2.94 14.56
C GLY A 126 -8.41 2.10 15.79
N MET A 127 -7.28 1.38 15.84
CA MET A 127 -6.82 0.70 17.06
C MET A 127 -6.12 1.65 18.02
N LYS A 128 -5.23 2.50 17.52
CA LYS A 128 -4.51 3.50 18.34
C LYS A 128 -5.48 4.46 19.03
N GLY A 129 -6.55 4.87 18.34
CA GLY A 129 -7.58 5.75 18.90
C GLY A 129 -8.39 5.14 20.05
N ARG A 130 -8.35 3.81 20.27
CA ARG A 130 -9.00 3.15 21.41
C ARG A 130 -8.13 3.12 22.67
N LEU A 131 -6.83 3.38 22.53
CA LEU A 131 -5.89 3.35 23.64
C LEU A 131 -5.83 4.71 24.33
N ALA A 132 -5.63 4.70 25.65
CA ALA A 132 -5.35 5.91 26.41
C ALA A 132 -4.09 6.60 25.86
N GLN A 133 -4.19 7.92 25.66
CA GLN A 133 -3.08 8.76 25.23
C GLN A 133 -2.24 9.18 26.45
N PRO A 134 -0.91 9.24 26.34
CA PRO A 134 -0.03 9.79 27.38
C PRO A 134 -0.33 11.25 27.72
#